data_AF-A0A3M1D818-F1
#
_entry.id   AF-A0A3M1D818-F1
#
_cell.length_a   1.000
_cell.length_b   1.000
_cell.length_c   1.000
_cell.angle_alpha   90.00
_cell.angle_beta   90.00
_cell.angle_gamma   90.00
#
_symmetry.space_group_name_H-M   'P 1'
#
loop_
_entity.id
_entity.type
_entity.pdbx_description
1 polymer ?
#
loop_
_entity_poly.entity_id
_entity_poly.type
_entity_poly.pdbx_seq_one_letter_code
_entity_poly.pdbx_strand_id
1 'polypeptide(L)'
;MTVFFLSPARAQQTATATSDTTVTAASRPLTPPTSVLAEDYKYDVGNKVRLHWVPSLDDQPGRRHITGYVIYRSDDKGPFRKIQEVLPGHLSYIDESVRRGVTYVYRVAAVNAADTALSVPTQAMRTHMEWIDFNKKYLFLIALIVGGAVIYYIETARRGKQLFVRRIAGLEA
;
A
#
# COMPACT_ATOMS: atom_id res chain seq x y z
N MET A 1 77.28 6.49 -63.89
CA MET A 1 77.59 6.72 -62.46
C MET A 1 76.27 7.02 -61.77
N THR A 2 75.75 6.02 -61.06
CA THR A 2 74.43 6.00 -60.45
C THR A 2 74.44 6.80 -59.16
N VAL A 3 73.50 7.72 -58.98
CA VAL A 3 73.19 8.31 -57.66
C VAL A 3 71.68 8.40 -57.51
N PHE A 4 71.16 7.43 -56.75
CA PHE A 4 69.83 7.43 -56.15
C PHE A 4 69.80 8.52 -55.08
N PHE A 5 68.80 9.42 -55.11
CA PHE A 5 68.43 10.20 -53.94
C PHE A 5 66.91 10.18 -53.74
N LEU A 6 66.56 9.87 -52.49
CA LEU A 6 65.23 9.60 -51.97
C LEU A 6 64.32 10.84 -52.05
N SER A 7 63.06 10.56 -52.38
CA SER A 7 61.92 11.46 -52.28
C SER A 7 61.58 11.77 -50.80
N PRO A 8 61.36 13.04 -50.39
CA PRO A 8 60.86 13.34 -49.06
C PRO A 8 59.33 13.10 -48.97
N ALA A 9 58.94 12.33 -47.94
CA ALA A 9 57.57 11.97 -47.65
C ALA A 9 56.71 13.18 -47.24
N ARG A 10 55.47 13.19 -47.73
CA ARG A 10 54.40 14.15 -47.40
C ARG A 10 54.01 14.00 -45.92
N ALA A 11 54.23 15.03 -45.12
CA ALA A 11 53.67 15.13 -43.78
C ALA A 11 52.14 15.23 -43.90
N GLN A 12 51.44 14.19 -43.44
CA GLN A 12 49.99 14.24 -43.25
C GLN A 12 49.70 15.10 -42.03
N GLN A 13 48.98 16.18 -42.27
CA GLN A 13 48.42 17.07 -41.27
C GLN A 13 47.29 16.33 -40.57
N THR A 14 47.58 15.68 -39.44
CA THR A 14 46.56 15.08 -38.58
C THR A 14 45.82 16.24 -37.90
N ALA A 15 44.63 16.55 -38.40
CA ALA A 15 43.68 17.38 -37.69
C ALA A 15 43.41 16.71 -36.33
N THR A 16 43.84 17.36 -35.25
CA THR A 16 43.36 17.10 -33.90
C THR A 16 41.87 17.43 -33.87
N ALA A 17 41.03 16.45 -34.18
CA ALA A 17 39.64 16.49 -33.80
C ALA A 17 39.62 16.42 -32.26
N THR A 18 39.36 17.56 -31.62
CA THR A 18 38.90 17.60 -30.24
C THR A 18 37.61 16.82 -30.18
N SER A 19 37.69 15.53 -29.85
CA SER A 19 36.54 14.73 -29.43
C SER A 19 36.05 15.34 -28.13
N ASP A 20 35.12 16.28 -28.26
CA ASP A 20 34.33 16.81 -27.14
C ASP A 20 33.56 15.62 -26.56
N THR A 21 34.20 14.96 -25.60
CA THR A 21 33.63 13.83 -24.89
C THR A 21 32.66 14.43 -23.91
N THR A 22 31.44 14.71 -24.37
CA THR A 22 30.28 14.76 -23.47
C THR A 22 30.22 13.41 -22.79
N VAL A 23 30.81 13.32 -21.59
CA VAL A 23 30.66 12.19 -20.67
C VAL A 23 29.18 12.14 -20.33
N THR A 24 28.41 11.41 -21.14
CA THR A 24 27.07 10.96 -20.77
C THR A 24 27.31 9.95 -19.66
N ALA A 25 27.32 10.42 -18.41
CA ALA A 25 27.34 9.55 -17.25
C ALA A 25 26.09 8.67 -17.35
N ALA A 26 26.28 7.40 -17.70
CA ALA A 26 25.21 6.41 -17.71
C ALA A 26 24.64 6.34 -16.29
N SER A 27 23.42 6.83 -16.08
CA SER A 27 22.74 6.72 -14.80
C SER A 27 22.53 5.24 -14.50
N ARG A 28 22.92 4.79 -13.31
CA ARG A 28 22.62 3.43 -12.86
C ARG A 28 21.10 3.26 -12.79
N PRO A 29 20.53 2.13 -13.27
CA PRO A 29 19.09 1.90 -13.20
C PRO A 29 18.61 1.90 -11.74
N LEU A 30 17.40 2.42 -11.55
CA LEU A 30 16.76 2.50 -10.25
C LEU A 30 16.43 1.10 -9.69
N THR A 31 16.67 0.93 -8.40
CA THR A 31 16.42 -0.32 -7.69
C THR A 31 14.94 -0.38 -7.27
N PRO A 32 14.22 -1.50 -7.47
CA PRO A 32 12.81 -1.57 -7.10
C PRO A 32 12.62 -1.72 -5.59
N PRO A 33 11.43 -1.36 -5.05
CA PRO A 33 11.03 -1.75 -3.71
C PRO A 33 10.89 -3.27 -3.59
N THR A 34 11.08 -3.81 -2.39
CA THR A 34 11.02 -5.25 -2.13
C THR A 34 10.02 -5.56 -1.01
N SER A 35 9.75 -6.85 -0.80
CA SER A 35 8.87 -7.34 0.28
C SER A 35 7.52 -6.63 0.35
N VAL A 36 6.91 -6.38 -0.83
CA VAL A 36 5.58 -5.81 -0.91
C VAL A 36 4.60 -6.84 -0.37
N LEU A 37 3.88 -6.48 0.68
CA LEU A 37 2.93 -7.33 1.37
C LEU A 37 1.58 -6.61 1.46
N ALA A 38 0.54 -7.28 0.94
CA ALA A 38 -0.84 -6.84 1.03
C ALA A 38 -1.58 -7.73 2.02
N GLU A 39 -2.13 -7.13 3.08
CA GLU A 39 -2.85 -7.82 4.15
C GLU A 39 -4.26 -7.26 4.28
N ASP A 40 -5.20 -8.11 4.69
CA ASP A 40 -6.54 -7.65 4.99
C ASP A 40 -6.56 -6.79 6.25
N TYR A 41 -7.40 -5.75 6.25
CA TYR A 41 -7.49 -4.87 7.40
C TYR A 41 -8.40 -5.49 8.46
N LYS A 42 -7.85 -5.78 9.65
CA LYS A 42 -8.63 -6.40 10.73
C LYS A 42 -9.74 -5.49 11.24
N TYR A 43 -10.85 -6.10 11.67
CA TYR A 43 -11.99 -5.46 12.29
C TYR A 43 -12.65 -4.42 11.36
N ASP A 44 -12.74 -4.78 10.09
CA ASP A 44 -13.43 -4.00 9.09
C ASP A 44 -14.49 -4.81 8.36
N VAL A 45 -15.19 -4.08 7.51
CA VAL A 45 -16.22 -4.63 6.64
C VAL A 45 -15.60 -5.16 5.34
N GLY A 46 -14.34 -5.64 5.32
CA GLY A 46 -13.65 -6.13 4.13
C GLY A 46 -13.52 -5.10 3.00
N ASN A 47 -13.36 -3.82 3.38
CA ASN A 47 -13.30 -2.70 2.45
C ASN A 47 -11.97 -1.95 2.53
N LYS A 48 -10.97 -2.52 3.22
CA LYS A 48 -9.63 -1.96 3.31
C LYS A 48 -8.57 -3.03 3.12
N VAL A 49 -7.54 -2.70 2.36
CA VAL A 49 -6.30 -3.50 2.29
C VAL A 49 -5.15 -2.67 2.80
N ARG A 50 -4.34 -3.24 3.67
CA ARG A 50 -3.10 -2.61 4.15
C ARG A 50 -1.92 -3.12 3.33
N LEU A 51 -1.18 -2.18 2.75
CA LEU A 51 0.05 -2.45 2.03
C LEU A 51 1.26 -2.00 2.84
N HIS A 52 2.29 -2.84 2.87
CA HIS A 52 3.60 -2.54 3.42
C HIS A 52 4.68 -2.95 2.43
N TRP A 53 5.78 -2.22 2.38
CA TRP A 53 6.94 -2.58 1.55
C TRP A 53 8.25 -2.12 2.18
N VAL A 54 9.34 -2.75 1.74
CA VAL A 54 10.70 -2.32 2.05
C VAL A 54 11.13 -1.30 0.99
N PRO A 55 11.73 -0.16 1.40
CA PRO A 55 12.14 0.89 0.48
C PRO A 55 13.15 0.39 -0.55
N SER A 56 13.25 1.13 -1.66
CA SER A 56 14.37 0.94 -2.59
C SER A 56 15.71 1.21 -1.88
N LEU A 57 16.76 0.50 -2.31
CA LEU A 57 18.13 0.81 -1.87
C LEU A 57 18.56 2.25 -2.23
N ASP A 58 17.85 2.89 -3.17
CA ASP A 58 18.07 4.27 -3.61
C ASP A 58 17.31 5.32 -2.79
N ASP A 59 16.60 4.90 -1.74
CA ASP A 59 15.95 5.79 -0.76
C ASP A 59 16.74 5.87 0.57
N GLN A 60 17.93 5.28 0.61
CA GLN A 60 18.79 5.31 1.79
C GLN A 60 19.37 6.72 2.04
N PRO A 61 19.63 7.09 3.32
CA PRO A 61 20.33 8.33 3.65
C PRO A 61 21.64 8.49 2.88
N GLY A 62 21.86 9.67 2.29
CA GLY A 62 23.02 9.94 1.43
C GLY A 62 22.92 9.43 -0.01
N ARG A 63 21.82 8.74 -0.37
CA ARG A 63 21.53 8.24 -1.71
C ARG A 63 20.11 8.50 -2.17
N ARG A 64 19.36 9.41 -1.55
CA ARG A 64 17.94 9.71 -1.83
C ARG A 64 17.74 10.29 -3.23
N HIS A 65 17.71 9.42 -4.22
CA HIS A 65 17.35 9.76 -5.59
C HIS A 65 15.85 9.52 -5.85
N ILE A 66 15.14 8.87 -4.91
CA ILE A 66 13.70 8.60 -5.01
C ILE A 66 12.90 9.87 -4.70
N THR A 67 11.97 10.21 -5.61
CA THR A 67 11.00 11.30 -5.45
C THR A 67 9.66 10.81 -4.91
N GLY A 68 9.38 9.50 -4.96
CA GLY A 68 8.20 8.91 -4.36
C GLY A 68 8.03 7.42 -4.66
N TYR A 69 6.91 6.88 -4.21
CA TYR A 69 6.45 5.53 -4.54
C TYR A 69 5.07 5.56 -5.16
N VAL A 70 4.89 4.86 -6.28
CA VAL A 70 3.61 4.73 -6.97
C VAL A 70 3.04 3.34 -6.72
N ILE A 71 1.83 3.28 -6.18
CA ILE A 71 1.12 2.04 -5.91
C ILE A 71 0.22 1.71 -7.11
N TYR A 72 0.36 0.48 -7.62
CA TYR A 72 -0.45 -0.08 -8.67
C TYR A 72 -1.26 -1.25 -8.14
N ARG A 73 -2.49 -1.39 -8.63
CA ARG A 73 -3.40 -2.49 -8.29
C ARG A 73 -4.00 -3.13 -9.53
N SER A 74 -4.10 -4.45 -9.51
CA SER A 74 -4.86 -5.26 -10.46
C SER A 74 -6.07 -5.85 -9.74
N ASP A 75 -7.24 -5.70 -10.35
CA ASP A 75 -8.53 -6.17 -9.84
C ASP A 75 -8.93 -7.41 -10.66
N ASP A 76 -9.19 -8.54 -10.00
CA ASP A 76 -9.59 -9.82 -10.62
C ASP A 76 -8.75 -10.23 -11.83
N LYS A 77 -7.42 -10.17 -11.69
CA LYS A 77 -6.43 -10.47 -12.75
C LYS A 77 -6.51 -9.53 -13.97
N GLY A 78 -7.16 -8.37 -13.83
CA GLY A 78 -7.16 -7.31 -14.83
C GLY A 78 -5.81 -6.58 -14.97
N PRO A 79 -5.74 -5.53 -15.79
CA PRO A 79 -4.52 -4.73 -15.92
C PRO A 79 -4.21 -3.97 -14.63
N PHE A 80 -2.92 -3.76 -14.37
CA PHE A 80 -2.48 -2.89 -13.28
C PHE A 80 -2.81 -1.43 -13.57
N ARG A 81 -3.41 -0.74 -12.59
CA ARG A 81 -3.73 0.69 -12.65
C ARG A 81 -3.09 1.39 -11.46
N LYS A 82 -2.63 2.62 -11.67
CA LYS A 82 -2.16 3.49 -10.59
C LYS A 82 -3.35 3.82 -9.69
N ILE A 83 -3.20 3.57 -8.39
CA ILE A 83 -4.22 3.92 -7.40
C ILE A 83 -3.79 5.07 -6.50
N GLN A 84 -2.49 5.18 -6.22
CA GLN A 84 -1.97 6.22 -5.34
C GLN A 84 -0.48 6.47 -5.60
N GLU A 85 -0.02 7.64 -5.22
CA GLU A 85 1.39 7.99 -5.09
C GLU A 85 1.66 8.54 -3.69
N VAL A 86 2.78 8.14 -3.10
CA VAL A 86 3.19 8.55 -1.75
C VAL A 86 4.61 9.11 -1.78
N LEU A 87 4.88 10.03 -0.85
CA LEU A 87 6.20 10.64 -0.71
C LEU A 87 7.25 9.62 -0.24
N PRO A 88 8.55 9.88 -0.48
CA PRO A 88 9.63 9.04 0.03
C PRO A 88 9.53 8.89 1.55
N GLY A 89 9.92 7.73 2.07
CA GLY A 89 9.79 7.40 3.50
C GLY A 89 8.39 6.97 3.97
N HIS A 90 7.33 7.16 3.18
CA HIS A 90 6.04 6.50 3.42
C HIS A 90 6.10 5.07 2.87
N LEU A 91 6.20 4.09 3.77
CA LEU A 91 6.39 2.67 3.44
C LEU A 91 5.14 1.81 3.72
N SER A 92 4.01 2.48 3.91
CA SER A 92 2.71 1.85 4.11
C SER A 92 1.61 2.68 3.46
N TYR A 93 0.56 1.99 3.02
CA TYR A 93 -0.62 2.60 2.44
C TYR A 93 -1.85 1.76 2.78
N ILE A 94 -2.99 2.42 3.01
CA ILE A 94 -4.28 1.74 3.19
C ILE A 94 -5.13 2.05 1.97
N ASP A 95 -5.45 1.02 1.20
CA ASP A 95 -6.38 1.13 0.09
C ASP A 95 -7.81 0.94 0.60
N GLU A 96 -8.58 2.03 0.65
CA GLU A 96 -9.99 2.04 1.07
C GLU A 96 -10.97 1.92 -0.11
N SER A 97 -10.47 1.77 -1.33
CA SER A 97 -11.28 1.68 -2.55
C SER A 97 -11.57 0.23 -2.99
N VAL A 98 -11.18 -0.73 -2.15
CA VAL A 98 -11.39 -2.16 -2.41
C VAL A 98 -12.83 -2.59 -2.15
N ARG A 99 -13.25 -3.64 -2.85
CA ARG A 99 -14.57 -4.25 -2.76
C ARG A 99 -14.45 -5.70 -2.34
N ARG A 100 -15.41 -6.12 -1.52
CA ARG A 100 -15.53 -7.51 -1.08
C ARG A 100 -15.63 -8.47 -2.26
N GLY A 101 -15.00 -9.63 -2.11
CA GLY A 101 -15.10 -10.71 -3.08
C GLY A 101 -14.32 -10.49 -4.37
N VAL A 102 -13.57 -9.41 -4.49
CA VAL A 102 -12.61 -9.17 -5.57
C VAL A 102 -11.24 -9.65 -5.12
N THR A 103 -10.49 -10.26 -6.03
CA THR A 103 -9.10 -10.63 -5.79
C THR A 103 -8.17 -9.53 -6.26
N TYR A 104 -7.28 -9.08 -5.37
CA TYR A 104 -6.36 -7.99 -5.63
C TYR A 104 -4.91 -8.45 -5.68
N VAL A 105 -4.16 -7.85 -6.60
CA VAL A 105 -2.69 -7.97 -6.67
C VAL A 105 -2.10 -6.58 -6.73
N TYR A 106 -1.07 -6.32 -5.92
CA TYR A 106 -0.43 -5.02 -5.83
C TYR A 106 1.00 -5.05 -6.37
N ARG A 107 1.46 -3.90 -6.87
CA ARG A 107 2.87 -3.60 -7.15
C ARG A 107 3.18 -2.20 -6.64
N VAL A 108 4.41 -1.99 -6.21
CA VAL A 108 4.90 -0.67 -5.82
C VAL A 108 6.07 -0.33 -6.72
N ALA A 109 6.05 0.86 -7.30
CA ALA A 109 7.15 1.38 -8.09
C ALA A 109 7.89 2.46 -7.30
N ALA A 110 9.21 2.36 -7.23
CA ALA A 110 10.03 3.50 -6.83
C ALA A 110 10.18 4.42 -8.05
N VAL A 111 10.04 5.73 -7.87
CA VAL A 111 10.15 6.71 -8.97
C VAL A 111 11.19 7.77 -8.64
N ASN A 112 11.91 8.22 -9.67
CA ASN A 112 12.71 9.44 -9.65
C ASN A 112 12.38 10.30 -10.89
N ALA A 113 13.11 11.40 -11.09
CA ALA A 113 12.85 12.32 -12.21
C ALA A 113 13.07 11.71 -13.62
N ALA A 114 13.83 10.61 -13.73
CA ALA A 114 14.25 10.03 -15.01
C ALA A 114 13.72 8.60 -15.23
N ASP A 115 13.54 7.82 -14.16
CA ASP A 115 13.38 6.38 -14.15
C ASP A 115 12.31 5.91 -13.15
N THR A 116 11.80 4.71 -13.40
CA THR A 116 10.83 4.01 -12.54
C THR A 116 11.21 2.55 -12.40
N ALA A 117 11.18 2.03 -11.17
CA ALA A 117 11.52 0.63 -10.87
C ALA A 117 10.36 -0.07 -10.16
N LEU A 118 9.76 -1.05 -10.84
CA LEU A 118 8.61 -1.82 -10.36
C LEU A 118 9.02 -3.00 -9.48
N SER A 119 8.33 -3.19 -8.37
CA SER A 119 8.44 -4.39 -7.54
C SER A 119 7.86 -5.62 -8.24
N VAL A 120 8.23 -6.79 -7.70
CA VAL A 120 7.49 -8.04 -7.93
C VAL A 120 6.04 -7.86 -7.43
N PRO A 121 5.02 -8.40 -8.15
CA PRO A 121 3.65 -8.40 -7.65
C PRO A 121 3.51 -9.16 -6.34
N THR A 122 2.59 -8.72 -5.49
CA THR A 122 2.19 -9.46 -4.29
C THR A 122 1.54 -10.79 -4.66
N GLN A 123 1.37 -11.65 -3.66
CA GLN A 123 0.40 -12.74 -3.78
C GLN A 123 -1.01 -12.15 -3.95
N ALA A 124 -1.86 -12.90 -4.66
CA ALA A 124 -3.26 -12.57 -4.80
C ALA A 124 -3.95 -12.68 -3.45
N MET A 125 -4.64 -11.61 -3.03
CA MET A 125 -5.35 -11.58 -1.75
C MET A 125 -6.82 -11.22 -1.97
N ARG A 126 -7.66 -11.57 -0.99
CA ARG A 126 -9.09 -11.26 -0.99
C ARG A 126 -9.46 -10.75 0.39
N THR A 127 -10.23 -9.68 0.44
CA THR A 127 -10.76 -9.15 1.71
C THR A 127 -11.91 -10.00 2.21
N HIS A 128 -11.98 -10.22 3.52
CA HIS A 128 -13.11 -10.88 4.17
C HIS A 128 -13.89 -9.89 5.03
N MET A 129 -15.19 -10.14 5.20
CA MET A 129 -15.98 -9.38 6.17
C MET A 129 -15.75 -9.98 7.55
N GLU A 130 -15.29 -9.19 8.49
CA GLU A 130 -15.33 -9.55 9.91
C GLU A 130 -16.65 -9.06 10.50
N TRP A 131 -17.39 -9.96 11.15
CA TRP A 131 -18.69 -9.61 11.74
C TRP A 131 -18.55 -8.95 13.12
N ILE A 132 -17.37 -9.06 13.74
CA ILE A 132 -17.09 -8.57 15.10
C ILE A 132 -15.89 -7.61 15.06
N ASP A 133 -16.17 -6.33 15.28
CA ASP A 133 -15.15 -5.30 15.42
C ASP A 133 -14.60 -5.27 16.87
N PHE A 134 -13.56 -6.04 17.16
CA PHE A 134 -12.95 -6.04 18.52
C PHE A 134 -12.33 -4.69 18.92
N ASN A 135 -12.08 -3.80 17.95
CA ASN A 135 -11.66 -2.42 18.24
C ASN A 135 -12.76 -1.64 18.99
N LYS A 136 -14.03 -2.02 18.83
CA LYS A 136 -15.19 -1.45 19.53
C LYS A 136 -15.61 -2.34 20.71
N LYS A 137 -14.64 -2.86 21.49
CA LYS A 137 -14.89 -3.72 22.66
C LYS A 137 -15.93 -3.18 23.64
N TYR A 138 -16.02 -1.84 23.81
CA TYR A 138 -17.04 -1.21 24.65
C TYR A 138 -18.46 -1.43 24.13
N LEU A 139 -18.66 -1.45 22.81
CA LEU A 139 -19.96 -1.75 22.21
C LEU A 139 -20.39 -3.19 22.52
N PHE A 140 -19.45 -4.14 22.47
CA PHE A 140 -19.72 -5.52 22.87
C PHE A 140 -20.05 -5.62 24.37
N LEU A 141 -19.31 -4.92 25.23
CA LEU A 141 -19.56 -4.86 26.68
C LEU A 141 -20.95 -4.29 26.99
N ILE A 142 -21.33 -3.17 26.35
CA ILE A 142 -22.65 -2.54 26.52
C ILE A 142 -23.74 -3.49 26.00
N ALA A 143 -23.57 -4.11 24.84
CA ALA A 143 -24.52 -5.06 24.28
C ALA A 143 -24.72 -6.28 25.20
N LEU A 144 -23.64 -6.80 25.81
CA LEU A 144 -23.70 -7.90 26.76
C LEU A 144 -24.44 -7.49 28.05
N ILE A 145 -24.17 -6.29 28.59
CA ILE A 145 -24.84 -5.77 29.78
C ILE A 145 -26.33 -5.57 29.52
N VAL A 146 -26.69 -4.92 28.40
CA VAL A 146 -28.10 -4.67 28.04
C VAL A 146 -28.81 -5.98 27.72
N GLY A 147 -28.21 -6.86 26.92
CA GLY A 147 -28.77 -8.18 26.60
C GLY A 147 -28.96 -9.05 27.85
N GLY A 148 -27.96 -9.04 28.75
CA GLY A 148 -28.04 -9.71 30.04
C GLY A 148 -29.14 -9.15 30.93
N ALA A 149 -29.28 -7.83 31.01
CA ALA A 149 -30.36 -7.18 31.76
C ALA A 149 -31.74 -7.54 31.18
N VAL A 150 -31.90 -7.52 29.86
CA VAL A 150 -33.14 -7.92 29.18
C VAL A 150 -33.49 -9.37 29.49
N ILE A 151 -32.54 -10.30 29.33
CA ILE A 151 -32.75 -11.72 29.66
C ILE A 151 -33.12 -11.87 31.13
N TYR A 152 -32.40 -11.19 32.03
CA TYR A 152 -32.69 -11.18 33.46
C TYR A 152 -34.11 -10.71 33.79
N TYR A 153 -34.58 -9.61 33.18
CA TYR A 153 -35.93 -9.11 33.39
C TYR A 153 -36.99 -10.06 32.80
N ILE A 154 -36.73 -10.65 31.63
CA ILE A 154 -37.60 -11.66 31.03
C ILE A 154 -37.73 -12.88 31.96
N GLU A 155 -36.62 -13.38 32.51
CA GLU A 155 -36.64 -14.47 33.48
C GLU A 155 -37.38 -14.09 34.76
N THR A 156 -37.15 -12.88 35.26
CA THR A 156 -37.82 -12.38 36.47
C THR A 156 -39.34 -12.26 36.26
N ALA A 157 -39.78 -11.85 35.07
CA ALA A 157 -41.19 -11.79 34.70
C ALA A 157 -41.80 -13.20 34.56
N ARG A 158 -41.09 -14.14 33.91
CA ARG A 158 -41.54 -15.54 33.80
C ARG A 158 -41.64 -16.24 35.16
N ARG A 159 -40.80 -15.88 36.13
CA ARG A 159 -40.85 -16.41 37.50
C ARG A 159 -42.05 -15.90 38.30
N GLY A 160 -42.93 -15.07 37.72
CA GLY A 160 -44.24 -14.76 38.28
C GLY A 160 -44.20 -13.97 39.58
N LYS A 161 -43.18 -13.13 39.79
CA LYS A 161 -43.19 -12.20 40.92
C LYS A 161 -44.44 -11.31 40.81
N GLN A 162 -45.33 -11.41 41.80
CA GLN A 162 -46.51 -10.57 41.91
C GLN A 162 -46.07 -9.10 41.89
N LEU A 163 -46.38 -8.39 40.81
CA LEU A 163 -46.13 -6.95 40.71
C LEU A 163 -47.11 -6.28 41.67
N PHE A 164 -46.57 -5.68 42.74
CA PHE A 164 -47.35 -4.91 43.70
C PHE A 164 -47.82 -3.62 43.03
N VAL A 165 -48.92 -3.69 42.30
CA VAL A 165 -49.58 -2.51 41.76
C VAL A 165 -50.35 -1.85 42.90
N ARG A 166 -49.85 -0.71 43.40
CA ARG A 166 -50.68 0.13 44.26
C ARG A 166 -51.85 0.62 43.43
N ARG A 167 -53.07 0.30 43.88
CA ARG A 167 -54.29 0.88 43.30
C ARG A 167 -54.18 2.41 43.42
N ILE A 168 -54.30 3.10 42.29
CA ILE A 168 -54.43 4.57 42.27
C ILE A 168 -55.80 4.88 42.87
N ALA A 169 -55.81 5.60 43.99
CA ALA A 169 -56.99 5.85 44.83
C ALA A 169 -58.06 6.78 44.18
N GLY A 170 -58.12 6.88 42.85
CA GLY A 170 -58.96 7.84 42.13
C GLY A 170 -59.78 7.25 40.99
N LEU A 171 -59.91 5.92 40.88
CA LEU A 171 -60.71 5.25 39.85
C LEU A 171 -62.04 4.67 40.38
N GLU A 172 -62.37 4.98 41.63
CA GLU A 172 -63.63 4.63 42.30
C GLU A 172 -64.42 5.94 42.50
N ALA A 173 -64.92 6.53 41.41
CA ALA A 173 -65.87 7.64 41.43
C ALA A 173 -66.90 7.45 40.32
#